data_AF-A0A852T6Z0-F1
#
_entry.id   AF-A0A852T6Z0-F1
#
_cell.length_a   1.000
_cell.length_b   1.000
_cell.length_c   1.000
_cell.angle_alpha   90.00
_cell.angle_beta   90.00
_cell.angle_gamma   90.00
#
_symmetry.space_group_name_H-M   'P 1'
#
loop_
_entity.id
_entity.type
_entity.pdbx_description
1 polymer ?
#
loop_
_entity_poly.entity_id
_entity_poly.type
_entity_poly.pdbx_seq_one_letter_code
_entity_poly.pdbx_strand_id
1 'polypeptide(L)'
;MKKTKSFAKFFMIILSAILVMAGCSSKESNTSNGDSKAAPYEVTIAYLSFANIDDLPAVQEEINKITKKKINATVKLMPIGPAAWQQQSNLMLTGNEKLDLIVTTASGGFLTQAAKGQFIALDDLLKSHGQDILKVVPKHLLEGGKVKGEIYGVPSMRDFGMNYGFGMRKDIVDKYQIDLSKVKTFADLGEVFKLIKENEPTLIPVVNAKSVANPVTVVTGGLYDQLGDYLGVMSFKDKKIINLFGDPDYIKALELVREWYKAGYIAKDAATSTDTPESMIKANKAFGFFNRMKPGYEVQEQSMTGYEMVTVRLTDVYSYTDAAIGINLSIARNSQNTEKAMELMNLLYSDKDIMNLLANGIEGKHYQVKPDGTVSLPDGVKESKYVFNQWEIGNNYLTYPWEGNSPELWEEMKKFNDSAILSPAFGFQFNPDPVKTEIAAATNVLNQYKDGLETGTLDPEKSLPEFNEKLKAAGLDKIIAEKQSQFDKWKKENK
;
A
#
# COMPACT_ATOMS: atom_id res chain seq x y z
N MET A 1 43.89 -13.79 22.73
CA MET A 1 43.72 -15.25 23.00
C MET A 1 44.18 -15.54 24.42
N LYS A 2 43.69 -16.52 25.18
CA LYS A 2 42.41 -17.27 25.23
C LYS A 2 42.48 -18.00 26.59
N LYS A 3 41.58 -17.75 27.55
CA LYS A 3 41.45 -18.63 28.74
C LYS A 3 40.41 -19.71 28.45
N THR A 4 40.74 -20.95 28.78
CA THR A 4 40.07 -22.13 28.23
C THR A 4 39.34 -22.97 29.28
N LYS A 5 38.09 -23.30 28.92
CA LYS A 5 37.42 -24.61 29.05
C LYS A 5 37.08 -25.18 30.45
N SER A 6 35.81 -25.62 30.47
CA SER A 6 35.29 -26.84 31.12
C SER A 6 34.89 -26.76 32.59
N PHE A 7 33.59 -26.91 32.85
CA PHE A 7 33.09 -28.19 33.39
C PHE A 7 31.64 -28.43 32.98
N ALA A 8 31.19 -29.69 32.97
CA ALA A 8 29.84 -30.09 32.57
C ALA A 8 29.30 -31.24 33.45
N LYS A 9 27.97 -31.31 33.57
CA LYS A 9 27.13 -32.43 34.04
C LYS A 9 27.11 -32.78 35.55
N PHE A 10 25.96 -32.49 36.17
CA PHE A 10 25.23 -33.25 37.21
C PHE A 10 23.83 -32.59 37.27
N PHE A 11 22.71 -33.11 36.73
CA PHE A 11 21.96 -34.35 36.95
C PHE A 11 21.43 -34.52 38.38
N MET A 12 20.14 -34.22 38.62
CA MET A 12 19.10 -35.08 39.26
C MET A 12 17.87 -34.30 39.81
N ILE A 13 16.66 -34.82 39.50
CA ILE A 13 15.50 -35.03 40.41
C ILE A 13 14.87 -33.76 41.05
N ILE A 14 13.57 -33.44 40.94
CA ILE A 14 12.34 -34.22 41.20
C ILE A 14 11.23 -33.89 40.17
N LEU A 15 10.50 -34.91 39.71
CA LEU A 15 9.21 -34.78 39.01
C LEU A 15 8.34 -36.02 39.33
N SER A 16 7.28 -35.88 40.13
CA SER A 16 6.20 -36.87 40.23
C SER A 16 5.00 -36.41 41.10
N ALA A 17 3.81 -36.93 40.75
CA ALA A 17 2.52 -36.85 41.45
C ALA A 17 1.81 -35.47 41.44
N ILE A 18 0.47 -35.35 41.25
CA ILE A 18 -0.61 -36.35 41.33
C ILE A 18 -1.59 -36.29 40.13
N LEU A 19 -1.97 -37.50 39.70
CA LEU A 19 -3.15 -37.88 38.90
C LEU A 19 -3.63 -39.22 39.52
N VAL A 20 -4.92 -39.60 39.60
CA VAL A 20 -6.20 -39.08 39.08
C VAL A 20 -7.28 -39.26 40.17
N MET A 21 -8.35 -38.45 40.21
CA MET A 21 -9.67 -38.98 40.65
C MET A 21 -10.85 -38.28 39.97
N ALA A 22 -11.65 -39.07 39.25
CA ALA A 22 -12.91 -38.65 38.65
C ALA A 22 -14.07 -38.95 39.61
N GLY A 23 -15.14 -38.13 39.56
CA GLY A 23 -16.33 -38.32 40.37
C GLY A 23 -17.53 -37.54 39.83
N CYS A 24 -18.29 -38.16 38.93
CA CYS A 24 -19.57 -37.62 38.44
C CYS A 24 -20.75 -38.23 39.20
N SER A 25 -21.46 -37.42 39.99
CA SER A 25 -22.82 -37.63 40.52
C SER A 25 -23.19 -36.34 41.28
N SER A 26 -24.37 -35.72 41.18
CA SER A 26 -25.59 -35.97 40.38
C SER A 26 -26.32 -34.62 40.17
N LYS A 27 -27.39 -34.61 39.37
CA LYS A 27 -28.22 -33.42 39.08
C LYS A 27 -28.71 -32.70 40.36
N GLU A 28 -28.47 -31.40 40.44
CA GLU A 28 -29.43 -30.45 40.99
C GLU A 28 -29.66 -29.31 40.00
N SER A 29 -30.94 -29.08 39.67
CA SER A 29 -31.39 -28.06 38.72
C SER A 29 -31.60 -26.74 39.43
N ASN A 30 -30.61 -25.84 39.33
CA ASN A 30 -30.80 -24.43 39.70
C ASN A 30 -31.00 -23.59 38.43
N THR A 31 -32.26 -23.40 38.04
CA THR A 31 -32.66 -22.40 37.05
C THR A 31 -32.50 -21.00 37.62
N SER A 32 -31.30 -20.44 37.52
CA SER A 32 -31.07 -19.00 37.63
C SER A 32 -31.22 -18.37 36.25
N ASN A 33 -32.37 -17.75 35.98
CA ASN A 33 -32.51 -16.74 34.93
C ASN A 33 -31.71 -15.49 35.34
N GLY A 34 -30.39 -15.57 35.23
CA GLY A 34 -29.50 -14.43 35.27
C GLY A 34 -29.14 -14.05 33.84
N ASP A 35 -29.50 -12.84 33.43
CA ASP A 35 -29.08 -12.25 32.15
C ASP A 35 -27.58 -11.87 32.22
N SER A 36 -26.73 -12.89 32.30
CA SER A 36 -25.28 -12.74 32.36
C SER A 36 -24.76 -12.41 30.97
N LYS A 37 -24.77 -11.11 30.64
CA LYS A 37 -24.02 -10.58 29.49
C LYS A 37 -22.60 -11.14 29.54
N ALA A 38 -22.27 -12.00 28.56
CA ALA A 38 -20.95 -12.59 28.44
C ALA A 38 -19.89 -11.49 28.43
N ALA A 39 -18.77 -11.74 29.11
CA ALA A 39 -17.68 -10.77 29.20
C ALA A 39 -17.25 -10.32 27.78
N PRO A 40 -17.01 -9.01 27.54
CA PRO A 40 -16.66 -8.53 26.21
C PRO A 40 -15.41 -9.24 25.66
N TYR A 41 -15.48 -9.66 24.40
CA TYR A 41 -14.33 -10.28 23.74
C TYR A 41 -13.33 -9.21 23.28
N GLU A 42 -12.06 -9.31 23.67
CA GLU A 42 -11.02 -8.41 23.17
C GLU A 42 -10.53 -8.85 21.78
N VAL A 43 -10.83 -8.10 20.73
CA VAL A 43 -10.31 -8.33 19.38
C VAL A 43 -8.96 -7.62 19.22
N THR A 44 -7.94 -8.35 18.79
CA THR A 44 -6.59 -7.81 18.53
C THR A 44 -6.44 -7.33 17.09
N ILE A 45 -5.75 -6.19 16.86
CA ILE A 45 -5.43 -5.68 15.52
C ILE A 45 -3.94 -5.38 15.42
N ALA A 46 -3.19 -6.12 14.59
CA ALA A 46 -1.80 -5.82 14.26
C ALA A 46 -1.67 -5.01 12.96
N TYR A 47 -0.92 -3.90 12.99
CA TYR A 47 -0.82 -2.93 11.89
C TYR A 47 0.55 -2.21 11.84
N LEU A 48 0.88 -1.56 10.73
CA LEU A 48 2.16 -0.89 10.51
C LEU A 48 2.18 0.50 11.15
N SER A 49 3.13 0.73 12.05
CA SER A 49 3.33 2.06 12.66
C SER A 49 4.63 2.72 12.21
N PHE A 50 4.51 3.76 11.40
CA PHE A 50 5.64 4.62 10.99
C PHE A 50 5.96 5.74 11.99
N ALA A 51 5.10 5.97 12.99
CA ALA A 51 5.26 6.95 14.05
C ALA A 51 5.13 6.31 15.43
N ASN A 52 5.58 7.02 16.47
CA ASN A 52 5.17 6.77 17.85
C ASN A 52 3.78 7.38 18.07
N ILE A 53 2.92 6.67 18.79
CA ILE A 53 1.53 7.07 19.02
C ILE A 53 1.30 7.15 20.53
N ASP A 54 1.72 8.26 21.14
CA ASP A 54 1.76 8.44 22.60
C ASP A 54 0.39 8.21 23.26
N ASP A 55 -0.67 8.71 22.63
CA ASP A 55 -2.05 8.66 23.11
C ASP A 55 -2.86 7.45 22.62
N LEU A 56 -2.21 6.44 22.04
CA LEU A 56 -2.88 5.21 21.60
C LEU A 56 -3.76 4.55 22.68
N PRO A 57 -3.36 4.46 23.97
CA PRO A 57 -4.21 3.87 24.99
C PRO A 57 -5.52 4.66 25.22
N ALA A 58 -5.48 5.99 25.13
CA ALA A 58 -6.64 6.85 25.33
C ALA A 58 -7.62 6.73 24.15
N VAL A 59 -7.12 6.75 22.91
CA VAL A 59 -7.93 6.53 21.71
C VAL A 59 -8.55 5.13 21.71
N GLN A 60 -7.76 4.10 22.10
CA GLN A 60 -8.26 2.74 22.26
C GLN A 60 -9.39 2.66 23.31
N GLU A 61 -9.33 3.45 24.39
CA GLU A 61 -10.42 3.50 25.38
C GLU A 61 -11.71 4.08 24.79
N GLU A 62 -11.64 5.16 24.00
CA GLU A 62 -12.82 5.72 23.33
C GLU A 62 -13.42 4.73 22.31
N ILE A 63 -12.59 4.09 21.48
CA ILE A 63 -13.03 3.02 20.56
C ILE A 63 -13.71 1.89 21.36
N ASN A 64 -13.13 1.49 22.50
CA ASN A 64 -13.68 0.48 23.39
C ASN A 64 -15.07 0.81 23.95
N LYS A 65 -15.40 2.09 24.17
CA LYS A 65 -16.76 2.49 24.60
C LYS A 65 -17.77 2.21 23.48
N ILE A 66 -17.40 2.48 22.23
CA ILE A 66 -18.26 2.25 21.06
C ILE A 66 -18.42 0.76 20.79
N THR A 67 -17.31 0.00 20.73
CA THR A 67 -17.36 -1.44 20.40
C THR A 67 -18.03 -2.28 21.48
N LYS A 68 -17.86 -1.95 22.78
CA LYS A 68 -18.61 -2.60 23.86
C LYS A 68 -20.12 -2.41 23.69
N LYS A 69 -20.56 -1.20 23.29
CA LYS A 69 -21.97 -0.87 23.09
C LYS A 69 -22.55 -1.54 21.83
N LYS A 70 -21.81 -1.55 20.71
CA LYS A 70 -22.31 -2.03 19.41
C LYS A 70 -22.20 -3.55 19.23
N ILE A 71 -21.09 -4.16 19.66
CA ILE A 71 -20.76 -5.56 19.36
C ILE A 71 -20.36 -6.40 20.58
N ASN A 72 -20.43 -5.83 21.80
CA ASN A 72 -19.97 -6.46 23.05
C ASN A 72 -18.51 -6.95 22.96
N ALA A 73 -17.63 -6.12 22.40
CA ALA A 73 -16.21 -6.41 22.24
C ALA A 73 -15.33 -5.23 22.67
N THR A 74 -14.08 -5.50 23.02
CA THR A 74 -13.01 -4.50 23.09
C THR A 74 -12.04 -4.67 21.93
N VAL A 75 -11.18 -3.68 21.72
CA VAL A 75 -10.12 -3.63 20.72
C VAL A 75 -8.79 -3.47 21.44
N LYS A 76 -7.80 -4.24 21.00
CA LYS A 76 -6.40 -4.09 21.37
C LYS A 76 -5.57 -3.79 20.13
N LEU A 77 -5.10 -2.55 20.04
CA LEU A 77 -4.31 -2.02 18.95
C LEU A 77 -2.83 -2.40 19.16
N MET A 78 -2.23 -3.06 18.17
CA MET A 78 -0.87 -3.58 18.21
C MET A 78 -0.03 -2.95 17.08
N PRO A 79 0.48 -1.71 17.28
CA PRO A 79 1.38 -1.07 16.33
C PRO A 79 2.70 -1.82 16.26
N ILE A 80 3.19 -2.09 15.05
CA ILE A 80 4.48 -2.74 14.81
C ILE A 80 5.29 -1.88 13.83
N GLY A 81 6.51 -1.52 14.22
CA GLY A 81 7.39 -0.70 13.39
C GLY A 81 7.86 -1.42 12.12
N PRO A 82 8.12 -0.70 11.00
CA PRO A 82 8.39 -1.29 9.69
C PRO A 82 9.60 -2.25 9.68
N ALA A 83 10.65 -1.94 10.45
CA ALA A 83 11.83 -2.80 10.57
C ALA A 83 11.54 -4.15 11.26
N ALA A 84 10.53 -4.22 12.13
CA ALA A 84 10.14 -5.43 12.84
C ALA A 84 8.99 -6.19 12.15
N TRP A 85 8.22 -5.51 11.28
CA TRP A 85 6.98 -6.00 10.67
C TRP A 85 7.10 -7.40 10.09
N GLN A 86 8.06 -7.62 9.18
CA GLN A 86 8.16 -8.89 8.46
C GLN A 86 8.50 -10.06 9.38
N GLN A 87 9.28 -9.83 10.45
CA GLN A 87 9.59 -10.88 11.42
C GLN A 87 8.40 -11.14 12.36
N GLN A 88 7.82 -10.08 12.92
CA GLN A 88 6.75 -10.20 13.93
C GLN A 88 5.44 -10.71 13.33
N SER A 89 5.00 -10.19 12.18
CA SER A 89 3.77 -10.66 11.52
C SER A 89 3.83 -12.16 11.18
N ASN A 90 4.96 -12.64 10.64
CA ASN A 90 5.14 -14.07 10.35
C ASN A 90 5.20 -14.94 11.62
N LEU A 91 5.76 -14.45 12.73
CA LEU A 91 5.69 -15.14 14.02
C LEU A 91 4.25 -15.18 14.56
N MET A 92 3.52 -14.08 14.53
CA MET A 92 2.11 -14.03 14.98
C MET A 92 1.20 -14.92 14.13
N LEU A 93 1.49 -15.07 12.84
CA LEU A 93 0.75 -15.94 11.90
C LEU A 93 1.21 -17.41 11.89
N THR A 94 2.16 -17.79 12.74
CA THR A 94 2.62 -19.19 12.90
C THR A 94 2.59 -19.69 14.34
N GLY A 95 2.57 -18.79 15.32
CA GLY A 95 2.44 -19.11 16.73
C GLY A 95 1.01 -19.43 17.18
N ASN A 96 0.90 -19.93 18.41
CA ASN A 96 -0.38 -20.19 19.09
C ASN A 96 -0.87 -18.99 19.93
N GLU A 97 -0.15 -17.87 19.91
CA GLU A 97 -0.63 -16.63 20.52
C GLU A 97 -1.89 -16.14 19.81
N LYS A 98 -2.76 -15.43 20.52
CA LYS A 98 -3.99 -14.90 19.96
C LYS A 98 -3.69 -13.71 19.05
N LEU A 99 -4.11 -13.80 17.80
CA LEU A 99 -4.21 -12.71 16.84
C LEU A 99 -5.55 -12.84 16.12
N ASP A 100 -6.29 -11.74 16.00
CA ASP A 100 -7.61 -11.73 15.36
C ASP A 100 -7.57 -11.05 13.99
N LEU A 101 -7.18 -9.77 13.96
CA LEU A 101 -7.07 -8.97 12.75
C LEU A 101 -5.61 -8.56 12.50
N ILE A 102 -5.20 -8.58 11.23
CA ILE A 102 -3.88 -8.13 10.81
C ILE A 102 -3.94 -7.45 9.45
N VAL A 103 -3.25 -6.32 9.31
CA VAL A 103 -3.02 -5.67 8.02
C VAL A 103 -2.17 -6.60 7.15
N THR A 104 -2.58 -6.82 5.92
CA THR A 104 -1.86 -7.65 4.95
C THR A 104 -1.60 -6.87 3.69
N THR A 105 -0.46 -7.12 3.05
CA THR A 105 -0.08 -6.41 1.83
C THR A 105 0.44 -7.37 0.76
N ALA A 106 0.29 -6.97 -0.51
CA ALA A 106 0.83 -7.73 -1.63
C ALA A 106 2.34 -7.97 -1.47
N SER A 107 3.10 -6.93 -1.10
CA SER A 107 4.54 -6.98 -0.84
C SER A 107 4.91 -7.75 0.43
N GLY A 108 4.04 -7.79 1.44
CA GLY A 108 4.19 -8.61 2.65
C GLY A 108 3.96 -10.10 2.43
N GLY A 109 3.48 -10.49 1.23
CA GLY A 109 3.25 -11.88 0.85
C GLY A 109 1.84 -12.39 1.13
N PHE A 110 0.83 -11.51 1.17
CA PHE A 110 -0.59 -11.83 1.40
C PHE A 110 -1.04 -13.11 0.66
N LEU A 111 -0.75 -13.21 -0.64
CA LEU A 111 -1.13 -14.36 -1.48
C LEU A 111 -0.49 -15.68 -1.00
N THR A 112 0.79 -15.65 -0.64
CA THR A 112 1.51 -16.81 -0.10
C THR A 112 1.00 -17.20 1.29
N GLN A 113 0.70 -16.22 2.14
CA GLN A 113 0.17 -16.44 3.49
C GLN A 113 -1.25 -17.03 3.45
N ALA A 114 -2.13 -16.51 2.58
CA ALA A 114 -3.44 -17.09 2.29
C ALA A 114 -3.33 -18.51 1.73
N ALA A 115 -2.47 -18.74 0.73
CA ALA A 115 -2.28 -20.07 0.12
C ALA A 115 -1.76 -21.14 1.11
N LYS A 116 -1.02 -20.72 2.15
CA LYS A 116 -0.55 -21.55 3.28
C LYS A 116 -1.61 -21.75 4.39
N GLY A 117 -2.77 -21.11 4.29
CA GLY A 117 -3.82 -21.15 5.30
C GLY A 117 -3.41 -20.49 6.61
N GLN A 118 -2.80 -19.30 6.53
CA GLN A 118 -2.51 -18.45 7.70
C GLN A 118 -3.64 -17.47 8.03
N PHE A 119 -4.56 -17.26 7.08
CA PHE A 119 -5.81 -16.52 7.25
C PHE A 119 -7.00 -17.48 7.07
N ILE A 120 -8.18 -17.10 7.56
CA ILE A 120 -9.43 -17.81 7.26
C ILE A 120 -10.09 -17.24 6.00
N ALA A 121 -10.88 -18.07 5.31
CA ALA A 121 -11.77 -17.59 4.26
C ALA A 121 -12.88 -16.72 4.87
N LEU A 122 -13.20 -15.61 4.21
CA LEU A 122 -14.11 -14.57 4.69
C LEU A 122 -15.52 -14.67 4.08
N ASP A 123 -15.72 -15.45 3.01
CA ASP A 123 -16.95 -15.45 2.20
C ASP A 123 -18.24 -15.65 3.03
N ASP A 124 -18.25 -16.56 4.01
CA ASP A 124 -19.44 -16.78 4.85
C ASP A 124 -19.56 -15.73 5.97
N LEU A 125 -18.45 -15.32 6.58
CA LEU A 125 -18.43 -14.25 7.59
C LEU A 125 -18.89 -12.90 7.00
N LEU A 126 -18.56 -12.61 5.74
CA LEU A 126 -19.03 -11.43 5.02
C LEU A 126 -20.57 -11.46 4.85
N LYS A 127 -21.15 -12.63 4.56
CA LYS A 127 -22.60 -12.82 4.44
C LYS A 127 -23.33 -12.69 5.79
N SER A 128 -22.73 -13.15 6.89
CA SER A 128 -23.39 -13.19 8.21
C SER A 128 -23.09 -12.00 9.13
N HIS A 129 -21.89 -11.39 9.07
CA HIS A 129 -21.49 -10.26 9.92
C HIS A 129 -20.85 -9.07 9.17
N GLY A 130 -20.59 -9.20 7.86
CA GLY A 130 -19.87 -8.20 7.05
C GLY A 130 -20.74 -7.42 6.06
N GLN A 131 -22.02 -7.18 6.35
CA GLN A 131 -22.95 -6.64 5.34
C GLN A 131 -22.69 -5.18 4.98
N ASP A 132 -21.99 -4.38 5.79
CA ASP A 132 -21.61 -3.02 5.39
C ASP A 132 -20.36 -3.03 4.50
N ILE A 133 -19.41 -3.94 4.76
CA ILE A 133 -18.30 -4.22 3.83
C ILE A 133 -18.86 -4.54 2.44
N LEU A 134 -19.87 -5.43 2.35
CA LEU A 134 -20.51 -5.80 1.09
C LEU A 134 -21.29 -4.66 0.40
N LYS A 135 -21.67 -3.59 1.12
CA LYS A 135 -22.30 -2.39 0.54
C LYS A 135 -21.26 -1.38 0.06
N VAL A 136 -20.15 -1.26 0.77
CA VAL A 136 -19.16 -0.19 0.59
C VAL A 136 -18.05 -0.60 -0.37
N VAL A 137 -17.56 -1.84 -0.30
CA VAL A 137 -16.42 -2.31 -1.10
C VAL A 137 -16.89 -2.77 -2.48
N PRO A 138 -16.42 -2.15 -3.58
CA PRO A 138 -16.71 -2.59 -4.94
C PRO A 138 -16.36 -4.07 -5.15
N LYS A 139 -17.30 -4.81 -5.76
CA LYS A 139 -17.15 -6.26 -5.99
C LYS A 139 -15.83 -6.64 -6.66
N HIS A 140 -15.36 -5.84 -7.63
CA HIS A 140 -14.10 -6.12 -8.33
C HIS A 140 -12.87 -6.03 -7.41
N LEU A 141 -12.86 -5.14 -6.41
CA LEU A 141 -11.79 -5.05 -5.41
C LEU A 141 -11.85 -6.23 -4.43
N LEU A 142 -13.05 -6.54 -3.93
CA LEU A 142 -13.25 -7.64 -2.99
C LEU A 142 -12.93 -9.01 -3.61
N GLU A 143 -13.26 -9.22 -4.88
CA GLU A 143 -13.00 -10.47 -5.60
C GLU A 143 -11.62 -10.54 -6.26
N GLY A 144 -11.00 -9.40 -6.62
CA GLY A 144 -9.66 -9.37 -7.22
C GLY A 144 -8.56 -9.92 -6.32
N GLY A 145 -8.81 -9.96 -5.00
CA GLY A 145 -7.94 -10.58 -4.00
C GLY A 145 -8.21 -12.06 -3.70
N LYS A 146 -9.09 -12.73 -4.44
CA LYS A 146 -9.41 -14.15 -4.20
C LYS A 146 -8.19 -15.05 -4.37
N VAL A 147 -8.05 -16.03 -3.48
CA VAL A 147 -7.03 -17.08 -3.53
C VAL A 147 -7.76 -18.42 -3.53
N LYS A 148 -7.54 -19.25 -4.55
CA LYS A 148 -8.27 -20.53 -4.76
C LYS A 148 -9.82 -20.39 -4.79
N GLY A 149 -10.33 -19.19 -5.11
CA GLY A 149 -11.76 -18.88 -5.22
C GLY A 149 -12.38 -18.19 -4.00
N GLU A 150 -11.66 -18.13 -2.87
CA GLU A 150 -12.13 -17.58 -1.59
C GLU A 150 -11.46 -16.24 -1.26
N ILE A 151 -12.15 -15.38 -0.51
CA ILE A 151 -11.69 -14.06 -0.07
C ILE A 151 -10.92 -14.23 1.25
N TYR A 152 -9.69 -13.72 1.34
CA TYR A 152 -8.84 -13.83 2.55
C TYR A 152 -8.47 -12.48 3.19
N GLY A 153 -8.94 -11.37 2.63
CA GLY A 153 -8.75 -10.03 3.17
C GLY A 153 -9.73 -9.05 2.53
N VAL A 154 -10.06 -7.97 3.26
CA VAL A 154 -10.92 -6.89 2.78
C VAL A 154 -10.04 -5.66 2.53
N PRO A 155 -10.05 -5.06 1.32
CA PRO A 155 -9.19 -3.92 0.99
C PRO A 155 -9.64 -2.65 1.72
N SER A 156 -8.68 -1.91 2.26
CA SER A 156 -8.91 -0.57 2.83
C SER A 156 -9.49 0.36 1.78
N MET A 157 -10.64 1.00 2.04
CA MET A 157 -11.26 1.94 1.09
C MET A 157 -10.53 3.28 1.15
N ARG A 158 -9.84 3.61 0.06
CA ARG A 158 -9.00 4.80 -0.15
C ARG A 158 -8.89 5.08 -1.65
N ASP A 159 -7.76 5.60 -2.13
CA ASP A 159 -7.39 5.59 -3.55
C ASP A 159 -7.14 4.18 -4.10
N PHE A 160 -7.80 3.86 -5.21
CA PHE A 160 -7.68 2.60 -5.96
C PHE A 160 -7.34 2.83 -7.43
N GLY A 161 -7.77 3.97 -7.98
CA GLY A 161 -7.23 4.54 -9.20
C GLY A 161 -5.94 5.31 -8.95
N MET A 162 -5.20 5.59 -10.01
CA MET A 162 -4.11 6.55 -10.03
C MET A 162 -3.98 7.17 -11.42
N ASN A 163 -3.65 8.46 -11.49
CA ASN A 163 -3.17 9.10 -12.72
C ASN A 163 -1.73 9.57 -12.55
N TYR A 164 -1.06 9.86 -13.65
CA TYR A 164 0.39 10.07 -13.68
C TYR A 164 0.71 11.49 -14.13
N GLY A 165 1.76 12.08 -13.55
CA GLY A 165 2.01 13.50 -13.73
C GLY A 165 3.29 14.00 -13.07
N PHE A 166 3.43 15.32 -12.99
CA PHE A 166 4.56 16.00 -12.37
C PHE A 166 4.09 16.97 -11.28
N GLY A 167 4.58 16.79 -10.07
CA GLY A 167 4.36 17.68 -8.93
C GLY A 167 5.54 18.64 -8.76
N MET A 168 5.26 19.90 -8.51
CA MET A 168 6.27 20.96 -8.50
C MET A 168 5.94 22.07 -7.51
N ARG A 169 6.96 22.81 -7.09
CA ARG A 169 6.82 23.93 -6.16
C ARG A 169 6.02 25.09 -6.74
N LYS A 170 4.94 25.45 -6.05
CA LYS A 170 4.04 26.53 -6.44
C LYS A 170 4.71 27.90 -6.48
N ASP A 171 5.55 28.21 -5.50
CA ASP A 171 6.21 29.51 -5.40
C ASP A 171 7.14 29.80 -6.58
N ILE A 172 7.76 28.77 -7.15
CA ILE A 172 8.58 28.87 -8.36
C ILE A 172 7.70 28.98 -9.62
N VAL A 173 6.60 28.22 -9.70
CA VAL A 173 5.60 28.35 -10.78
C VAL A 173 5.05 29.77 -10.84
N ASP A 174 4.68 30.35 -9.71
CA ASP A 174 4.15 31.71 -9.60
C ASP A 174 5.24 32.75 -9.94
N LYS A 175 6.47 32.60 -9.41
CA LYS A 175 7.61 33.49 -9.66
C LYS A 175 7.91 33.69 -11.14
N TYR A 176 7.85 32.63 -11.94
CA TYR A 176 8.10 32.67 -13.38
C TYR A 176 6.84 32.65 -14.25
N GLN A 177 5.65 32.74 -13.63
CA GLN A 177 4.35 32.75 -14.32
C GLN A 177 4.18 31.56 -15.28
N ILE A 178 4.56 30.35 -14.82
CA ILE A 178 4.56 29.14 -15.64
C ILE A 178 3.11 28.73 -15.93
N ASP A 179 2.69 28.89 -17.18
CA ASP A 179 1.35 28.54 -17.64
C ASP A 179 1.17 27.02 -17.76
N LEU A 180 0.85 26.38 -16.62
CA LEU A 180 0.59 24.94 -16.52
C LEU A 180 -0.55 24.47 -17.44
N SER A 181 -1.42 25.38 -17.92
CA SER A 181 -2.49 25.01 -18.86
C SER A 181 -1.95 24.57 -20.21
N LYS A 182 -0.73 24.96 -20.59
CA LYS A 182 -0.05 24.56 -21.83
C LYS A 182 0.61 23.17 -21.76
N VAL A 183 0.84 22.63 -20.56
CA VAL A 183 1.44 21.30 -20.39
C VAL A 183 0.35 20.25 -20.59
N LYS A 184 0.31 19.60 -21.76
CA LYS A 184 -0.71 18.61 -22.14
C LYS A 184 -0.16 17.20 -22.26
N THR A 185 1.15 17.08 -22.43
CA THR A 185 1.88 15.83 -22.58
C THR A 185 3.10 15.85 -21.67
N PHE A 186 3.71 14.68 -21.44
CA PHE A 186 4.97 14.61 -20.72
C PHE A 186 6.10 15.39 -21.41
N ALA A 187 6.11 15.46 -22.75
CA ALA A 187 7.15 16.18 -23.50
C ALA A 187 7.10 17.70 -23.27
N ASP A 188 5.92 18.29 -23.06
CA ASP A 188 5.75 19.73 -22.83
C ASP A 188 6.46 20.22 -21.55
N LEU A 189 6.73 19.32 -20.60
CA LEU A 189 7.54 19.62 -19.41
C LEU A 189 8.99 19.99 -19.76
N GLY A 190 9.50 19.65 -20.96
CA GLY A 190 10.85 19.98 -21.39
C GLY A 190 11.17 21.48 -21.34
N GLU A 191 10.24 22.35 -21.76
CA GLU A 191 10.42 23.80 -21.69
C GLU A 191 10.31 24.33 -20.24
N VAL A 192 9.49 23.68 -19.39
CA VAL A 192 9.44 23.99 -17.94
C VAL A 192 10.79 23.66 -17.30
N PHE A 193 11.33 22.47 -17.54
CA PHE A 193 12.61 22.03 -16.97
C PHE A 193 13.78 22.89 -17.45
N LYS A 194 13.75 23.32 -18.73
CA LYS A 194 14.71 24.26 -19.31
C LYS A 194 14.69 25.61 -18.59
N LEU A 195 13.51 26.22 -18.44
CA LEU A 195 13.31 27.48 -17.74
C LEU A 195 13.89 27.42 -16.31
N ILE A 196 13.57 26.36 -15.55
CA ILE A 196 14.12 26.15 -14.22
C ILE A 196 15.64 25.96 -14.26
N LYS A 197 16.17 25.23 -15.23
CA LYS A 197 17.62 25.01 -15.36
C LYS A 197 18.39 26.30 -15.63
N GLU A 198 17.81 27.21 -16.41
CA GLU A 198 18.41 28.49 -16.78
C GLU A 198 18.29 29.54 -15.66
N ASN A 199 17.21 29.52 -14.88
CA ASN A 199 16.88 30.60 -13.93
C ASN A 199 17.00 30.24 -12.44
N GLU A 200 17.00 28.95 -12.10
CA GLU A 200 17.20 28.41 -10.74
C GLU A 200 18.37 27.40 -10.71
N PRO A 201 19.61 27.81 -11.05
CA PRO A 201 20.72 26.89 -11.29
C PRO A 201 21.17 26.07 -10.06
N THR A 202 20.73 26.42 -8.85
CA THR A 202 20.95 25.66 -7.62
C THR A 202 19.94 24.53 -7.40
N LEU A 203 18.84 24.52 -8.15
CA LEU A 203 17.81 23.48 -8.08
C LEU A 203 18.02 22.43 -9.18
N ILE A 204 17.70 21.19 -8.85
CA ILE A 204 17.56 20.11 -9.83
C ILE A 204 16.09 20.15 -10.32
N PRO A 205 15.83 20.30 -11.64
CA PRO A 205 14.46 20.30 -12.16
C PRO A 205 13.68 19.04 -11.83
N VAL A 206 14.29 17.86 -11.95
CA VAL A 206 13.68 16.53 -11.71
C VAL A 206 14.57 15.66 -10.81
N VAL A 207 14.05 15.24 -9.65
CA VAL A 207 14.81 14.47 -8.63
C VAL A 207 14.38 13.01 -8.45
N ASN A 208 13.65 12.43 -9.39
CA ASN A 208 13.22 11.03 -9.34
C ASN A 208 14.38 10.04 -9.55
N ALA A 209 15.19 9.84 -8.52
CA ALA A 209 16.19 8.78 -8.41
C ALA A 209 15.57 7.54 -7.74
N LYS A 210 15.81 6.34 -8.30
CA LYS A 210 15.46 5.01 -7.73
C LYS A 210 14.10 4.88 -7.00
N SER A 211 13.10 5.63 -7.44
CA SER A 211 11.74 5.60 -6.88
C SER A 211 10.85 4.62 -7.65
N VAL A 212 9.81 4.12 -6.98
CA VAL A 212 8.65 3.45 -7.61
C VAL A 212 7.94 4.32 -8.64
N ALA A 213 8.18 5.64 -8.58
CA ALA A 213 7.77 6.62 -9.58
C ALA A 213 9.00 7.28 -10.24
N ASN A 214 9.87 6.48 -10.88
CA ASN A 214 10.91 7.04 -11.75
C ASN A 214 10.31 7.65 -13.04
N PRO A 215 11.04 8.50 -13.77
CA PRO A 215 10.46 9.26 -14.88
C PRO A 215 9.82 8.37 -15.95
N VAL A 216 10.49 7.30 -16.39
CA VAL A 216 9.95 6.41 -17.42
C VAL A 216 8.72 5.64 -16.92
N THR A 217 8.73 5.16 -15.67
CA THR A 217 7.58 4.48 -15.06
C THR A 217 6.34 5.37 -15.01
N VAL A 218 6.50 6.68 -14.80
CA VAL A 218 5.39 7.65 -14.79
C VAL A 218 4.98 8.06 -16.21
N VAL A 219 5.94 8.26 -17.13
CA VAL A 219 5.65 8.53 -18.56
C VAL A 219 4.91 7.38 -19.24
N THR A 220 5.19 6.13 -18.85
CA THR A 220 4.46 4.94 -19.31
C THR A 220 3.29 4.55 -18.41
N GLY A 221 2.92 5.40 -17.46
CA GLY A 221 1.80 5.18 -16.54
C GLY A 221 0.49 4.95 -17.30
N GLY A 222 -0.27 3.93 -16.91
CA GLY A 222 -1.50 3.53 -17.61
C GLY A 222 -1.33 2.68 -18.87
N LEU A 223 -0.12 2.55 -19.43
CA LEU A 223 0.10 1.73 -20.64
C LEU A 223 0.23 0.23 -20.35
N TYR A 224 0.80 -0.11 -19.19
CA TYR A 224 1.12 -1.49 -18.82
C TYR A 224 0.76 -1.81 -17.36
N ASP A 225 0.25 -3.01 -17.10
CA ASP A 225 0.24 -3.62 -15.77
C ASP A 225 1.48 -4.50 -15.62
N GLN A 226 2.25 -4.25 -14.57
CA GLN A 226 3.59 -4.82 -14.34
C GLN A 226 3.56 -6.30 -13.96
N LEU A 227 2.40 -6.83 -13.54
CA LEU A 227 2.22 -8.20 -13.05
C LEU A 227 3.24 -8.62 -11.96
N GLY A 228 3.67 -7.63 -11.16
CA GLY A 228 4.53 -7.80 -9.98
C GLY A 228 6.04 -7.59 -10.18
N ASP A 229 6.58 -7.70 -11.40
CA ASP A 229 8.05 -7.77 -11.59
C ASP A 229 8.60 -7.16 -12.91
N TYR A 230 7.75 -6.62 -13.79
CA TYR A 230 8.11 -6.15 -15.15
C TYR A 230 8.63 -7.24 -16.14
N LEU A 231 8.80 -8.49 -15.71
CA LEU A 231 9.28 -9.62 -16.54
C LEU A 231 8.13 -10.20 -17.36
N GLY A 232 7.64 -9.41 -18.31
CA GLY A 232 6.39 -9.67 -19.01
C GLY A 232 5.23 -8.91 -18.37
N VAL A 233 4.68 -7.94 -19.10
CA VAL A 233 3.66 -6.98 -18.64
C VAL A 233 2.39 -7.10 -19.47
N MET A 234 1.23 -6.84 -18.88
CA MET A 234 -0.04 -6.78 -19.62
C MET A 234 -0.16 -5.41 -20.31
N SER A 235 -0.16 -5.38 -21.64
CA SER A 235 -0.45 -4.18 -22.43
C SER A 235 -1.94 -3.83 -22.34
N PHE A 236 -2.28 -2.59 -21.96
CA PHE A 236 -3.67 -2.11 -21.97
C PHE A 236 -4.24 -2.02 -23.39
N LYS A 237 -3.37 -1.67 -24.34
CA LYS A 237 -3.63 -1.53 -25.78
C LYS A 237 -3.92 -2.88 -26.44
N ASP A 238 -3.03 -3.86 -26.26
CA ASP A 238 -3.08 -5.15 -26.97
C ASP A 238 -3.81 -6.24 -26.18
N LYS A 239 -4.02 -6.02 -24.87
CA LYS A 239 -4.72 -6.94 -23.93
C LYS A 239 -4.08 -8.33 -23.88
N LYS A 240 -2.75 -8.35 -23.95
CA LYS A 240 -1.85 -9.52 -23.93
C LYS A 240 -0.59 -9.22 -23.12
N ILE A 241 0.10 -10.27 -22.69
CA ILE A 241 1.38 -10.16 -21.99
C ILE A 241 2.52 -10.05 -23.02
N ILE A 242 3.35 -9.01 -22.88
CA ILE A 242 4.41 -8.64 -23.83
C ILE A 242 5.75 -8.39 -23.13
N ASN A 243 6.85 -8.41 -23.89
CA ASN A 243 8.14 -7.89 -23.43
C ASN A 243 8.09 -6.35 -23.42
N LEU A 244 8.03 -5.74 -22.23
CA LEU A 244 8.09 -4.29 -22.04
C LEU A 244 9.31 -3.66 -22.73
N PHE A 245 10.48 -4.29 -22.59
CA PHE A 245 11.77 -3.72 -22.99
C PHE A 245 12.00 -3.75 -24.51
N GLY A 246 11.08 -4.34 -25.28
CA GLY A 246 11.02 -4.26 -26.74
C GLY A 246 9.82 -3.47 -27.27
N ASP A 247 8.98 -2.89 -26.41
CA ASP A 247 7.77 -2.19 -26.82
C ASP A 247 8.06 -0.75 -27.31
N PRO A 248 7.52 -0.31 -28.47
CA PRO A 248 7.80 1.00 -29.02
C PRO A 248 7.42 2.19 -28.12
N ASP A 249 6.39 2.05 -27.27
CA ASP A 249 5.94 3.16 -26.43
C ASP A 249 6.81 3.30 -25.16
N TYR A 250 7.40 2.19 -24.67
CA TYR A 250 8.46 2.20 -23.66
C TYR A 250 9.79 2.76 -24.21
N ILE A 251 10.16 2.42 -25.45
CA ILE A 251 11.38 2.93 -26.10
C ILE A 251 11.35 4.47 -26.21
N LYS A 252 10.23 5.05 -26.66
CA LYS A 252 10.05 6.52 -26.73
C LYS A 252 10.17 7.19 -25.36
N ALA A 253 9.69 6.53 -24.30
CA ALA A 253 9.82 7.05 -22.95
C ALA A 253 11.28 7.06 -22.47
N LEU A 254 12.07 6.03 -22.80
CA LEU A 254 13.52 6.02 -22.57
C LEU A 254 14.22 7.17 -23.32
N GLU A 255 13.86 7.40 -24.59
CA GLU A 255 14.42 8.47 -25.44
C GLU A 255 14.14 9.86 -24.84
N LEU A 256 12.88 10.16 -24.50
CA LEU A 256 12.48 11.43 -23.89
C LEU A 256 13.21 11.69 -22.56
N VAL A 257 13.30 10.68 -21.69
CA VAL A 257 13.99 10.82 -20.40
C VAL A 257 15.51 10.93 -20.59
N ARG A 258 16.08 10.29 -21.62
CA ARG A 258 17.48 10.47 -22.04
C ARG A 258 17.77 11.88 -22.53
N GLU A 259 16.84 12.53 -23.24
CA GLU A 259 16.97 13.94 -23.61
C GLU A 259 17.03 14.85 -22.38
N TRP A 260 16.12 14.67 -21.40
CA TRP A 260 16.13 15.43 -20.14
C TRP A 260 17.40 15.19 -19.31
N TYR A 261 17.93 13.97 -19.28
CA TYR A 261 19.21 13.67 -18.65
C TYR A 261 20.37 14.38 -19.36
N LYS A 262 20.44 14.32 -20.69
CA LYS A 262 21.48 15.01 -21.48
C LYS A 262 21.41 16.54 -21.36
N ALA A 263 20.23 17.11 -21.20
CA ALA A 263 20.02 18.53 -20.92
C ALA A 263 20.35 18.94 -19.46
N GLY A 264 20.60 17.96 -18.57
CA GLY A 264 20.95 18.20 -17.17
C GLY A 264 19.76 18.64 -16.30
N TYR A 265 18.55 18.24 -16.69
CA TYR A 265 17.31 18.44 -15.91
C TYR A 265 17.14 17.37 -14.83
N ILE A 266 17.65 16.16 -15.10
CA ILE A 266 17.74 15.05 -14.15
C ILE A 266 19.13 15.07 -13.50
N ALA A 267 19.21 14.67 -12.22
CA ALA A 267 20.47 14.56 -11.49
C ALA A 267 21.43 13.53 -12.15
N LYS A 268 22.74 13.84 -12.19
CA LYS A 268 23.76 12.97 -12.83
C LYS A 268 23.92 11.61 -12.14
N ASP A 269 23.56 11.54 -10.87
CA ASP A 269 23.62 10.38 -9.99
C ASP A 269 22.26 9.70 -9.81
N ALA A 270 21.24 10.04 -10.62
CA ALA A 270 19.86 9.54 -10.46
C ALA A 270 19.72 8.01 -10.49
N ALA A 271 20.58 7.28 -11.21
CA ALA A 271 20.59 5.82 -11.20
C ALA A 271 21.11 5.20 -9.88
N THR A 272 21.74 6.00 -9.02
CA THR A 272 22.46 5.57 -7.82
C THR A 272 22.03 6.26 -6.52
N SER A 273 21.42 7.44 -6.59
CA SER A 273 20.99 8.18 -5.40
C SER A 273 19.88 7.43 -4.64
N THR A 274 19.86 7.65 -3.33
CA THR A 274 18.89 7.09 -2.37
C THR A 274 18.08 8.17 -1.67
N ASP A 275 18.25 9.45 -2.05
CA ASP A 275 17.45 10.55 -1.53
C ASP A 275 16.01 10.46 -2.06
N THR A 276 15.02 10.72 -1.22
CA THR A 276 13.62 10.77 -1.67
C THR A 276 13.32 12.12 -2.33
N PRO A 277 12.39 12.19 -3.30
CA PRO A 277 12.02 13.46 -3.92
C PRO A 277 11.57 14.51 -2.91
N GLU A 278 10.81 14.10 -1.90
CA GLU A 278 10.24 14.96 -0.87
C GLU A 278 11.34 15.55 0.03
N SER A 279 12.36 14.76 0.38
CA SER A 279 13.49 15.23 1.19
C SER A 279 14.35 16.24 0.42
N MET A 280 14.50 16.06 -0.90
CA MET A 280 15.24 16.98 -1.77
C MET A 280 14.51 18.30 -2.00
N ILE A 281 13.17 18.29 -2.13
CA ILE A 281 12.35 19.51 -2.16
C ILE A 281 12.46 20.22 -0.80
N LYS A 282 12.29 19.50 0.32
CA LYS A 282 12.39 20.02 1.69
C LYS A 282 13.76 20.63 2.01
N ALA A 283 14.82 20.07 1.46
CA ALA A 283 16.18 20.61 1.56
C ALA A 283 16.46 21.81 0.63
N ASN A 284 15.46 22.30 -0.10
CA ASN A 284 15.56 23.35 -1.12
C ASN A 284 16.61 23.04 -2.21
N LYS A 285 16.68 21.77 -2.65
CA LYS A 285 17.60 21.29 -3.70
C LYS A 285 16.90 20.94 -5.02
N ALA A 286 15.57 20.95 -5.05
CA ALA A 286 14.75 20.47 -6.16
C ALA A 286 13.60 21.43 -6.49
N PHE A 287 13.12 21.35 -7.73
CA PHE A 287 11.90 22.04 -8.19
C PHE A 287 10.66 21.14 -8.13
N GLY A 288 10.76 19.91 -8.63
CA GLY A 288 9.66 18.98 -8.69
C GLY A 288 10.07 17.54 -8.99
N PHE A 289 9.07 16.68 -9.09
CA PHE A 289 9.22 15.26 -9.34
C PHE A 289 7.97 14.63 -9.97
N PHE A 290 8.19 13.58 -10.75
CA PHE A 290 7.16 12.71 -11.30
C PHE A 290 6.49 11.89 -10.20
N ASN A 291 5.17 11.69 -10.25
CA ASN A 291 4.51 10.73 -9.36
C ASN A 291 3.21 10.19 -9.97
N ARG A 292 2.70 9.14 -9.33
CA ARG A 292 1.28 8.78 -9.39
C ARG A 292 0.50 9.63 -8.38
N MET A 293 -0.69 10.07 -8.77
CA MET A 293 -1.47 11.10 -8.07
C MET A 293 -2.92 10.68 -7.87
N LYS A 294 -3.60 11.42 -6.98
CA LYS A 294 -4.99 11.25 -6.55
C LYS A 294 -5.56 12.60 -6.07
N PRO A 295 -6.87 12.71 -5.74
CA PRO A 295 -7.39 13.83 -4.96
C PRO A 295 -6.65 13.99 -3.61
N GLY A 296 -6.42 15.25 -3.20
CA GLY A 296 -5.65 15.59 -2.00
C GLY A 296 -4.12 15.34 -2.07
N TYR A 297 -3.58 15.03 -3.26
CA TYR A 297 -2.14 14.80 -3.46
C TYR A 297 -1.30 16.04 -3.12
N GLU A 298 -1.70 17.23 -3.57
CA GLU A 298 -0.99 18.48 -3.34
C GLU A 298 -0.78 18.79 -1.85
N VAL A 299 -1.82 18.57 -1.03
CA VAL A 299 -1.79 18.82 0.43
C VAL A 299 -0.92 17.78 1.14
N GLN A 300 -1.01 16.52 0.71
CA GLN A 300 -0.12 15.45 1.16
C GLN A 300 1.35 15.81 0.89
N GLU A 301 1.69 16.20 -0.34
CA GLU A 301 3.06 16.60 -0.68
C GLU A 301 3.52 17.86 0.04
N GLN A 302 2.63 18.84 0.24
CA GLN A 302 2.94 20.02 1.04
C GLN A 302 3.32 19.68 2.48
N SER A 303 2.62 18.72 3.11
CA SER A 303 2.96 18.26 4.47
C SER A 303 4.33 17.56 4.56
N MET A 304 4.73 16.83 3.51
CA MET A 304 5.99 16.09 3.48
C MET A 304 7.18 17.00 3.14
N THR A 305 6.99 17.88 2.15
CA THR A 305 8.02 18.78 1.61
C THR A 305 8.19 20.08 2.41
N GLY A 306 7.13 20.61 3.02
CA GLY A 306 7.11 21.94 3.65
C GLY A 306 6.96 23.11 2.67
N TYR A 307 6.67 22.85 1.39
CA TYR A 307 6.38 23.87 0.37
C TYR A 307 4.97 23.69 -0.18
N GLU A 308 4.31 24.76 -0.62
CA GLU A 308 3.08 24.63 -1.41
C GLU A 308 3.40 23.94 -2.75
N MET A 309 2.63 22.90 -3.08
CA MET A 309 2.84 22.08 -4.27
C MET A 309 1.66 22.20 -5.23
N VAL A 310 1.95 22.23 -6.53
CA VAL A 310 0.98 22.16 -7.63
C VAL A 310 1.35 21.01 -8.56
N THR A 311 0.38 20.49 -9.31
CA THR A 311 0.62 19.38 -10.23
C THR A 311 0.11 19.65 -11.63
N VAL A 312 0.68 18.94 -12.59
CA VAL A 312 0.03 18.62 -13.87
C VAL A 312 -0.24 17.12 -13.90
N ARG A 313 -1.49 16.73 -14.18
CA ARG A 313 -1.95 15.35 -14.34
C ARG A 313 -2.10 15.09 -15.85
N LEU A 314 -1.37 14.10 -16.36
CA LEU A 314 -1.09 13.94 -17.80
C LEU A 314 -1.60 12.61 -18.38
N THR A 315 -2.36 11.84 -17.59
CA THR A 315 -3.02 10.60 -18.02
C THR A 315 -4.44 10.53 -17.50
N ASP A 316 -5.23 9.62 -18.07
CA ASP A 316 -6.45 9.11 -17.44
C ASP A 316 -6.15 8.42 -16.10
N VAL A 317 -7.20 8.02 -15.38
CA VAL A 317 -7.10 7.24 -14.15
C VAL A 317 -7.05 5.75 -14.50
N TYR A 318 -6.11 5.02 -13.90
CA TYR A 318 -5.92 3.57 -14.10
C TYR A 318 -5.94 2.83 -12.77
N SER A 319 -6.39 1.57 -12.78
CA SER A 319 -6.34 0.70 -11.61
C SER A 319 -5.88 -0.70 -11.96
N TYR A 320 -5.03 -1.28 -11.11
CA TYR A 320 -4.36 -2.55 -11.30
C TYR A 320 -4.72 -3.52 -10.18
N THR A 321 -4.31 -4.79 -10.29
CA THR A 321 -4.60 -5.80 -9.24
C THR A 321 -4.10 -5.37 -7.85
N ASP A 322 -3.07 -4.52 -7.75
CA ASP A 322 -2.60 -3.97 -6.47
C ASP A 322 -3.66 -3.15 -5.72
N ALA A 323 -4.69 -2.62 -6.38
CA ALA A 323 -5.84 -2.00 -5.71
C ALA A 323 -6.67 -3.00 -4.87
N ALA A 324 -6.70 -4.29 -5.24
CA ALA A 324 -7.47 -5.33 -4.58
C ALA A 324 -6.69 -6.13 -3.53
N ILE A 325 -5.35 -6.16 -3.63
CA ILE A 325 -4.47 -6.94 -2.73
C ILE A 325 -3.36 -6.13 -2.06
N GLY A 326 -3.23 -4.85 -2.40
CA GLY A 326 -2.12 -4.01 -1.99
C GLY A 326 -2.08 -3.82 -0.48
N ILE A 327 -3.22 -3.48 0.12
CA ILE A 327 -3.38 -3.23 1.56
C ILE A 327 -4.78 -3.66 2.00
N ASN A 328 -4.86 -4.77 2.72
CA ASN A 328 -6.09 -5.42 3.15
C ASN A 328 -6.08 -5.62 4.68
N LEU A 329 -7.26 -5.84 5.28
CA LEU A 329 -7.39 -6.36 6.64
C LEU A 329 -7.85 -7.82 6.56
N SER A 330 -7.09 -8.74 7.17
CA SER A 330 -7.34 -10.18 7.16
C SER A 330 -7.65 -10.70 8.56
N ILE A 331 -8.51 -11.72 8.66
CA ILE A 331 -8.72 -12.45 9.92
C ILE A 331 -7.70 -13.60 9.98
N ALA A 332 -6.87 -13.60 11.02
CA ALA A 332 -5.83 -14.60 11.22
C ALA A 332 -6.41 -15.94 11.67
N ARG A 333 -5.79 -17.05 11.24
CA ARG A 333 -6.28 -18.41 11.54
C ARG A 333 -6.28 -18.77 13.04
N ASN A 334 -5.44 -18.10 13.83
CA ASN A 334 -5.34 -18.20 15.27
C ASN A 334 -6.30 -17.28 16.04
N SER A 335 -7.24 -16.61 15.35
CA SER A 335 -8.35 -15.91 16.02
C SER A 335 -9.18 -16.89 16.84
N GLN A 336 -9.55 -16.47 18.06
CA GLN A 336 -10.38 -17.29 18.94
C GLN A 336 -11.87 -16.94 18.85
N ASN A 337 -12.25 -15.91 18.08
CA ASN A 337 -13.64 -15.56 17.79
C ASN A 337 -13.73 -14.79 16.47
N THR A 338 -13.90 -15.54 15.38
CA THR A 338 -13.90 -15.02 14.01
C THR A 338 -15.15 -14.17 13.69
N GLU A 339 -16.28 -14.45 14.35
CA GLU A 339 -17.50 -13.65 14.27
C GLU A 339 -17.25 -12.25 14.85
N LYS A 340 -16.66 -12.14 16.06
CA LYS A 340 -16.32 -10.84 16.67
C LYS A 340 -15.23 -10.10 15.91
N ALA A 341 -14.28 -10.82 15.31
CA ALA A 341 -13.29 -10.23 14.41
C ALA A 341 -13.96 -9.62 13.16
N MET A 342 -14.91 -10.32 12.54
CA MET A 342 -15.67 -9.79 11.39
C MET A 342 -16.62 -8.66 11.79
N GLU A 343 -17.31 -8.73 12.93
CA GLU A 343 -18.17 -7.64 13.42
C GLU A 343 -17.37 -6.35 13.66
N LEU A 344 -16.18 -6.45 14.27
CA LEU A 344 -15.30 -5.30 14.39
C LEU A 344 -14.79 -4.83 13.03
N MET A 345 -14.36 -5.74 12.16
CA MET A 345 -13.96 -5.40 10.80
C MET A 345 -15.08 -4.63 10.09
N ASN A 346 -16.33 -5.07 10.17
CA ASN A 346 -17.48 -4.41 9.56
C ASN A 346 -17.71 -3.00 10.09
N LEU A 347 -17.55 -2.77 11.41
CA LEU A 347 -17.61 -1.41 11.98
C LEU A 347 -16.53 -0.49 11.38
N LEU A 348 -15.34 -0.99 11.05
CA LEU A 348 -14.30 -0.18 10.38
C LEU A 348 -14.72 0.28 8.97
N TYR A 349 -15.78 -0.27 8.38
CA TYR A 349 -16.31 0.16 7.09
C TYR A 349 -17.60 1.01 7.16
N SER A 350 -18.28 1.07 8.33
CA SER A 350 -19.54 1.81 8.52
C SER A 350 -19.58 2.80 9.70
N ASP A 351 -18.63 2.75 10.64
CA ASP A 351 -18.62 3.58 11.84
C ASP A 351 -17.67 4.76 11.71
N LYS A 352 -18.22 5.94 11.40
CA LYS A 352 -17.44 7.18 11.27
C LYS A 352 -16.78 7.62 12.58
N ASP A 353 -17.33 7.27 13.74
CA ASP A 353 -16.81 7.71 15.02
C ASP A 353 -15.54 6.90 15.35
N ILE A 354 -15.58 5.58 15.09
CA ILE A 354 -14.38 4.72 15.18
C ILE A 354 -13.34 5.13 14.13
N MET A 355 -13.73 5.37 12.88
CA MET A 355 -12.77 5.76 11.83
C MET A 355 -12.12 7.12 12.08
N ASN A 356 -12.83 8.10 12.66
CA ASN A 356 -12.21 9.38 13.04
C ASN A 356 -11.37 9.27 14.32
N LEU A 357 -11.75 8.44 15.28
CA LEU A 357 -10.88 8.10 16.42
C LEU A 357 -9.55 7.48 15.94
N LEU A 358 -9.61 6.53 15.00
CA LEU A 358 -8.42 5.94 14.40
C LEU A 358 -7.62 6.93 13.55
N ALA A 359 -8.26 7.75 12.70
CA ALA A 359 -7.52 8.62 11.79
C ALA A 359 -6.97 9.89 12.44
N ASN A 360 -7.77 10.53 13.29
CA ASN A 360 -7.53 11.88 13.80
C ASN A 360 -7.37 11.92 15.32
N GLY A 361 -7.73 10.87 16.05
CA GLY A 361 -7.65 10.80 17.50
C GLY A 361 -8.87 11.42 18.21
N ILE A 362 -8.65 12.10 19.32
CA ILE A 362 -9.70 12.69 20.16
C ILE A 362 -9.90 14.17 19.78
N GLU A 363 -11.13 14.55 19.46
CA GLU A 363 -11.50 15.93 19.16
C GLU A 363 -11.23 16.87 20.35
N GLY A 364 -10.75 18.08 20.08
CA GLY A 364 -10.32 19.06 21.08
C GLY A 364 -8.94 18.78 21.69
N LYS A 365 -8.34 17.60 21.44
CA LYS A 365 -6.98 17.24 21.89
C LYS A 365 -6.01 17.06 20.73
N HIS A 366 -6.40 16.28 19.72
CA HIS A 366 -5.57 15.90 18.58
C HIS A 366 -5.95 16.68 17.31
N TYR A 367 -7.24 17.02 17.16
CA TYR A 367 -7.78 17.82 16.07
C TYR A 367 -8.98 18.68 16.54
N GLN A 368 -9.40 19.65 15.73
CA GLN A 368 -10.68 20.36 15.87
C GLN A 368 -11.41 20.42 14.52
N VAL A 369 -12.74 20.32 14.54
CA VAL A 369 -13.58 20.44 13.33
C VAL A 369 -13.80 21.92 12.99
N LYS A 370 -13.62 22.27 11.73
CA LYS A 370 -13.82 23.63 11.18
C LYS A 370 -15.23 23.80 10.63
N PRO A 371 -15.75 25.04 10.47
CA PRO A 371 -17.11 25.29 9.98
C PRO A 371 -17.42 24.75 8.58
N ASP A 372 -16.39 24.47 7.76
CA ASP A 372 -16.49 23.87 6.43
C ASP A 372 -16.53 22.32 6.45
N GLY A 373 -16.40 21.69 7.62
CA GLY A 373 -16.37 20.24 7.78
C GLY A 373 -14.98 19.61 7.64
N THR A 374 -13.94 20.40 7.38
CA THR A 374 -12.53 19.95 7.44
C THR A 374 -12.01 19.94 8.88
N VAL A 375 -10.83 19.36 9.10
CA VAL A 375 -10.15 19.36 10.42
C VAL A 375 -8.78 20.02 10.38
N SER A 376 -8.40 20.64 11.50
CA SER A 376 -7.08 21.21 11.76
C SER A 376 -6.54 20.76 13.11
N LEU A 377 -5.28 21.09 13.41
CA LEU A 377 -4.80 21.05 14.79
C LEU A 377 -5.62 22.03 15.67
N PRO A 378 -5.80 21.74 16.97
CA PRO A 378 -6.44 22.68 17.89
C PRO A 378 -5.63 23.98 18.06
N ASP A 379 -6.30 25.08 18.40
CA ASP A 379 -5.66 26.38 18.58
C ASP A 379 -4.46 26.33 19.55
N GLY A 380 -3.27 26.73 19.07
CA GLY A 380 -2.02 26.72 19.84
C GLY A 380 -1.30 25.37 19.90
N VAL A 381 -1.87 24.28 19.37
CA VAL A 381 -1.22 22.97 19.23
C VAL A 381 -0.33 22.96 17.98
N LYS A 382 0.94 22.57 18.14
CA LYS A 382 1.91 22.49 17.04
C LYS A 382 2.02 21.11 16.39
N GLU A 383 1.57 20.07 17.08
CA GLU A 383 1.65 18.67 16.67
C GLU A 383 0.59 17.87 17.42
N SER A 384 -0.13 17.00 16.71
CA SER A 384 -1.17 16.13 17.29
C SER A 384 -0.64 15.16 18.35
N LYS A 385 0.58 14.63 18.14
CA LYS A 385 1.16 13.45 18.85
C LYS A 385 0.39 12.14 18.70
N TYR A 386 -0.74 12.17 17.99
CA TYR A 386 -1.46 11.00 17.52
C TYR A 386 -1.41 11.00 15.99
N VAL A 387 -0.60 10.10 15.43
CA VAL A 387 -0.45 9.90 13.97
C VAL A 387 -0.62 8.41 13.67
N PHE A 388 -1.78 8.07 13.13
CA PHE A 388 -2.13 6.70 12.72
C PHE A 388 -2.13 6.61 11.19
N ASN A 389 -1.85 5.43 10.63
CA ASN A 389 -1.77 5.24 9.19
C ASN A 389 -3.13 4.84 8.63
N GLN A 390 -4.12 5.74 8.71
CA GLN A 390 -5.54 5.45 8.41
C GLN A 390 -5.79 4.85 7.02
N TRP A 391 -4.90 5.11 6.07
CA TRP A 391 -4.91 4.50 4.74
C TRP A 391 -4.82 2.97 4.77
N GLU A 392 -4.31 2.35 5.85
CA GLU A 392 -4.10 0.90 5.91
C GLU A 392 -5.32 0.08 6.36
N ILE A 393 -6.34 0.72 6.95
CA ILE A 393 -7.48 0.05 7.60
C ILE A 393 -8.82 0.71 7.24
N GLY A 394 -9.84 -0.13 7.01
CA GLY A 394 -11.24 0.29 7.07
C GLY A 394 -11.67 1.20 5.93
N ASN A 395 -12.60 2.11 6.21
CA ASN A 395 -13.17 3.02 5.23
C ASN A 395 -12.76 4.48 5.46
N ASN A 396 -11.77 4.94 4.69
CA ASN A 396 -11.25 6.31 4.81
C ASN A 396 -12.30 7.36 4.41
N TYR A 397 -13.29 7.01 3.58
CA TYR A 397 -14.38 7.92 3.20
C TYR A 397 -15.28 8.35 4.38
N LEU A 398 -15.12 7.75 5.56
CA LEU A 398 -15.82 8.14 6.78
C LEU A 398 -15.03 9.17 7.64
N THR A 399 -13.78 9.44 7.29
CA THR A 399 -12.90 10.35 8.04
C THR A 399 -13.08 11.81 7.61
N TYR A 400 -12.77 12.77 8.46
CA TYR A 400 -12.76 14.18 8.06
C TYR A 400 -11.57 14.50 7.14
N PRO A 401 -11.77 15.24 6.03
CA PRO A 401 -10.67 15.82 5.27
C PRO A 401 -9.88 16.83 6.11
N TRP A 402 -8.55 16.83 6.01
CA TRP A 402 -7.71 17.84 6.65
C TRP A 402 -7.75 19.16 5.89
N GLU A 403 -7.59 20.27 6.59
CA GLU A 403 -7.56 21.61 6.00
C GLU A 403 -6.55 21.74 4.84
N GLY A 404 -6.88 22.59 3.87
CA GLY A 404 -6.19 22.67 2.58
C GLY A 404 -6.73 21.68 1.54
N ASN A 405 -7.38 20.58 1.96
CA ASN A 405 -8.15 19.74 1.03
C ASN A 405 -9.55 20.33 0.79
N SER A 406 -10.18 19.86 -0.29
CA SER A 406 -11.61 20.01 -0.54
C SER A 406 -12.43 19.37 0.61
N PRO A 407 -13.48 20.04 1.16
CA PRO A 407 -14.46 19.39 2.03
C PRO A 407 -15.12 18.16 1.38
N GLU A 408 -15.24 18.18 0.05
CA GLU A 408 -15.76 17.10 -0.79
C GLU A 408 -14.71 16.04 -1.18
N LEU A 409 -13.50 16.04 -0.59
CA LEU A 409 -12.37 15.16 -0.93
C LEU A 409 -12.76 13.69 -1.16
N TRP A 410 -13.64 13.13 -0.32
CA TRP A 410 -14.04 11.72 -0.45
C TRP A 410 -15.06 11.46 -1.56
N GLU A 411 -15.87 12.45 -1.94
CA GLU A 411 -16.72 12.37 -3.13
C GLU A 411 -15.92 12.57 -4.41
N GLU A 412 -14.87 13.40 -4.37
CA GLU A 412 -13.85 13.48 -5.43
C GLU A 412 -13.09 12.16 -5.57
N MET A 413 -12.67 11.55 -4.46
CA MET A 413 -11.97 10.26 -4.43
C MET A 413 -12.83 9.11 -4.99
N LYS A 414 -14.12 9.07 -4.66
CA LYS A 414 -15.06 8.10 -5.25
C LYS A 414 -15.16 8.28 -6.76
N LYS A 415 -15.45 9.49 -7.25
CA LYS A 415 -15.53 9.79 -8.69
C LYS A 415 -14.23 9.45 -9.43
N PHE A 416 -13.10 9.74 -8.80
CA PHE A 416 -11.76 9.41 -9.31
C PHE A 416 -11.59 7.89 -9.45
N ASN A 417 -11.89 7.11 -8.41
CA ASN A 417 -11.83 5.65 -8.44
C ASN A 417 -12.85 5.04 -9.43
N ASP A 418 -14.08 5.55 -9.49
CA ASP A 418 -15.13 5.08 -10.40
C ASP A 418 -14.80 5.38 -11.87
N SER A 419 -13.95 6.39 -12.14
CA SER A 419 -13.43 6.70 -13.48
C SER A 419 -12.26 5.82 -13.92
N ALA A 420 -11.74 4.95 -13.05
CA ALA A 420 -10.52 4.21 -13.31
C ALA A 420 -10.67 3.14 -14.41
N ILE A 421 -9.79 3.20 -15.40
CA ILE A 421 -9.62 2.16 -16.42
C ILE A 421 -8.94 0.96 -15.76
N LEU A 422 -9.70 -0.11 -15.54
CA LEU A 422 -9.19 -1.34 -14.95
C LEU A 422 -8.24 -2.07 -15.91
N SER A 423 -7.15 -2.61 -15.36
CA SER A 423 -6.24 -3.53 -16.05
C SER A 423 -6.98 -4.67 -16.76
N PRO A 424 -6.59 -5.06 -17.98
CA PRO A 424 -7.07 -6.30 -18.61
C PRO A 424 -6.73 -7.57 -17.81
N ALA A 425 -5.83 -7.44 -16.84
CA ALA A 425 -5.40 -8.45 -15.87
C ALA A 425 -5.88 -8.15 -14.43
N PHE A 426 -6.88 -7.28 -14.23
CA PHE A 426 -7.38 -6.96 -12.89
C PHE A 426 -7.87 -8.21 -12.15
N GLY A 427 -7.27 -8.53 -11.00
CA GLY A 427 -7.55 -9.74 -10.24
C GLY A 427 -6.78 -10.99 -10.70
N PHE A 428 -6.01 -10.92 -11.78
CA PHE A 428 -5.06 -11.97 -12.15
C PHE A 428 -3.84 -11.90 -11.24
N GLN A 429 -3.49 -13.06 -10.67
CA GLN A 429 -2.32 -13.24 -9.81
C GLN A 429 -1.43 -14.30 -10.43
N PHE A 430 -0.19 -13.93 -10.72
CA PHE A 430 0.77 -14.85 -11.31
C PHE A 430 1.38 -15.78 -10.26
N ASN A 431 1.42 -17.09 -10.54
CA ASN A 431 2.19 -18.06 -9.77
C ASN A 431 3.62 -18.18 -10.34
N PRO A 432 4.65 -17.71 -9.63
CA PRO A 432 6.03 -17.74 -10.12
C PRO A 432 6.70 -19.12 -10.03
N ASP A 433 6.15 -20.08 -9.26
CA ASP A 433 6.80 -21.37 -8.99
C ASP A 433 7.33 -22.13 -10.22
N PRO A 434 6.62 -22.20 -11.37
CA PRO A 434 7.08 -22.93 -12.56
C PRO A 434 8.30 -22.33 -13.26
N VAL A 435 8.59 -21.04 -13.01
CA VAL A 435 9.66 -20.27 -13.68
C VAL A 435 10.52 -19.45 -12.70
N LYS A 436 10.51 -19.81 -11.41
CA LYS A 436 11.20 -19.06 -10.35
C LYS A 436 12.71 -18.91 -10.55
N THR A 437 13.34 -19.87 -11.23
CA THR A 437 14.78 -19.83 -11.55
C THR A 437 15.06 -18.79 -12.62
N GLU A 438 14.24 -18.75 -13.67
CA GLU A 438 14.30 -17.77 -14.74
C GLU A 438 13.97 -16.36 -14.23
N ILE A 439 12.97 -16.21 -13.36
CA ILE A 439 12.67 -14.94 -12.66
C ILE A 439 13.91 -14.46 -11.90
N ALA A 440 14.53 -15.31 -11.08
CA ALA A 440 15.73 -14.93 -10.33
C ALA A 440 16.90 -14.52 -11.25
N ALA A 441 17.10 -15.22 -12.36
CA ALA A 441 18.12 -14.88 -13.35
C ALA A 441 17.82 -13.54 -14.04
N ALA A 442 16.58 -13.33 -14.51
CA ALA A 442 16.19 -12.12 -15.24
C ALA A 442 16.11 -10.89 -14.32
N THR A 443 15.71 -11.04 -13.06
CA THR A 443 15.76 -9.96 -12.04
C THR A 443 17.20 -9.47 -11.82
N ASN A 444 18.19 -10.37 -11.82
CA ASN A 444 19.60 -9.95 -11.74
C ASN A 444 20.03 -9.12 -12.96
N VAL A 445 19.42 -9.32 -14.13
CA VAL A 445 19.64 -8.50 -15.32
C VAL A 445 18.89 -7.17 -15.22
N LEU A 446 17.63 -7.16 -14.76
CA LEU A 446 16.88 -5.91 -14.48
C LEU A 446 17.69 -4.96 -13.59
N ASN A 447 18.22 -5.47 -12.47
CA ASN A 447 18.98 -4.70 -11.47
C ASN A 447 20.29 -4.10 -12.01
N GLN A 448 20.79 -4.56 -13.17
CA GLN A 448 22.00 -4.01 -13.82
C GLN A 448 21.69 -2.87 -14.79
N TYR A 449 20.50 -2.86 -15.40
CA TYR A 449 20.18 -1.99 -16.55
C TYR A 449 19.00 -1.04 -16.32
N LYS A 450 17.95 -1.48 -15.60
CA LYS A 450 16.65 -0.79 -15.54
C LYS A 450 16.78 0.65 -15.03
N ASP A 451 17.38 0.85 -13.86
CA ASP A 451 17.54 2.19 -13.27
C ASP A 451 18.44 3.10 -14.12
N GLY A 452 19.47 2.54 -14.76
CA GLY A 452 20.34 3.28 -15.65
C GLY A 452 19.61 3.77 -16.91
N LEU A 453 18.77 2.93 -17.50
CA LEU A 453 17.93 3.27 -18.66
C LEU A 453 16.79 4.24 -18.28
N GLU A 454 16.03 3.94 -17.22
CA GLU A 454 14.82 4.66 -16.84
C GLU A 454 15.07 6.02 -16.15
N THR A 455 16.32 6.32 -15.81
CA THR A 455 16.77 7.68 -15.42
C THR A 455 17.46 8.43 -16.56
N GLY A 456 17.58 7.82 -17.74
CA GLY A 456 18.30 8.39 -18.88
C GLY A 456 19.83 8.42 -18.72
N THR A 457 20.39 7.75 -17.70
CA THR A 457 21.85 7.69 -17.45
C THR A 457 22.56 6.88 -18.53
N LEU A 458 22.02 5.70 -18.86
CA LEU A 458 22.45 4.84 -19.96
C LEU A 458 21.88 5.33 -21.30
N ASP A 459 22.51 4.88 -22.38
CA ASP A 459 22.16 5.24 -23.74
C ASP A 459 21.24 4.14 -24.32
N PRO A 460 19.93 4.38 -24.55
CA PRO A 460 19.01 3.31 -24.93
C PRO A 460 19.41 2.62 -26.24
N GLU A 461 19.90 3.37 -27.24
CA GLU A 461 20.38 2.80 -28.51
C GLU A 461 21.47 1.73 -28.34
N LYS A 462 22.29 1.83 -27.28
CA LYS A 462 23.43 0.95 -27.02
C LYS A 462 23.13 -0.11 -25.97
N SER A 463 22.48 0.30 -24.88
CA SER A 463 22.27 -0.57 -23.72
C SER A 463 20.97 -1.39 -23.82
N LEU A 464 19.94 -0.93 -24.52
CA LEU A 464 18.68 -1.66 -24.64
C LEU A 464 18.78 -2.96 -25.48
N PRO A 465 19.57 -3.03 -26.58
CA PRO A 465 19.79 -4.29 -27.29
C PRO A 465 20.50 -5.33 -26.42
N GLU A 466 21.60 -4.96 -25.75
CA GLU A 466 22.34 -5.84 -24.84
C GLU A 466 21.46 -6.30 -23.66
N PHE A 467 20.66 -5.40 -23.11
CA PHE A 467 19.72 -5.69 -22.02
C PHE A 467 18.66 -6.72 -22.43
N ASN A 468 18.04 -6.56 -23.60
CA ASN A 468 17.08 -7.53 -24.14
C ASN A 468 17.73 -8.89 -24.43
N GLU A 469 18.95 -8.92 -24.99
CA GLU A 469 19.68 -10.15 -25.23
C GLU A 469 19.95 -10.90 -23.91
N LYS A 470 20.42 -10.19 -22.88
CA LYS A 470 20.67 -10.76 -21.54
C LYS A 470 19.39 -11.23 -20.86
N LEU A 471 18.28 -10.49 -20.96
CA LEU A 471 16.98 -10.92 -20.44
C LEU A 471 16.48 -12.19 -21.16
N LYS A 472 16.64 -12.26 -22.48
CA LYS A 472 16.28 -13.45 -23.26
C LYS A 472 17.13 -14.66 -22.87
N ALA A 473 18.45 -14.49 -22.72
CA ALA A 473 19.35 -15.52 -22.23
C ALA A 473 19.04 -15.96 -20.79
N ALA A 474 18.51 -15.06 -19.95
CA ALA A 474 18.03 -15.35 -18.60
C ALA A 474 16.64 -16.03 -18.56
N GLY A 475 15.97 -16.21 -19.71
CA GLY A 475 14.71 -16.95 -19.82
C GLY A 475 13.43 -16.11 -19.90
N LEU A 476 13.51 -14.81 -20.21
CA LEU A 476 12.34 -13.92 -20.29
C LEU A 476 11.19 -14.48 -21.15
N ASP A 477 11.50 -15.07 -22.32
CA ASP A 477 10.50 -15.66 -23.22
C ASP A 477 9.68 -16.77 -22.53
N LYS A 478 10.31 -17.54 -21.62
CA LYS A 478 9.65 -18.60 -20.83
C LYS A 478 8.75 -18.00 -19.75
N ILE A 479 9.17 -16.91 -19.10
CA ILE A 479 8.38 -16.20 -18.08
C ILE A 479 7.13 -15.61 -18.72
N ILE A 480 7.26 -14.95 -19.89
CA ILE A 480 6.16 -14.39 -20.66
C ILE A 480 5.17 -15.49 -21.08
N ALA A 481 5.66 -16.61 -21.61
CA ALA A 481 4.82 -17.73 -22.01
C ALA A 481 4.03 -18.35 -20.84
N GLU A 482 4.68 -18.52 -19.67
CA GLU A 482 4.03 -19.04 -18.47
C GLU A 482 2.98 -18.06 -17.91
N LYS A 483 3.31 -16.76 -17.82
CA LYS A 483 2.33 -15.71 -17.45
C LYS A 483 1.12 -15.72 -18.39
N GLN A 484 1.34 -15.79 -19.71
CA GLN A 484 0.27 -15.80 -20.71
C GLN A 484 -0.60 -17.07 -20.60
N SER A 485 0.01 -18.24 -20.38
CA SER A 485 -0.69 -19.50 -20.13
C SER A 485 -1.59 -19.43 -18.88
N GLN A 486 -1.07 -18.92 -17.77
CA GLN A 486 -1.84 -18.75 -16.53
C GLN A 486 -2.95 -17.71 -16.69
N PHE A 487 -2.68 -16.59 -17.37
CA PHE A 487 -3.68 -15.56 -17.65
C PHE A 487 -4.83 -16.08 -18.54
N ASP A 488 -4.51 -16.81 -19.61
CA ASP A 488 -5.53 -17.40 -20.50
C ASP A 488 -6.35 -18.51 -19.83
N LYS A 489 -5.81 -19.16 -18.79
CA LYS A 489 -6.58 -20.05 -17.91
C LYS A 489 -7.49 -19.25 -16.98
N TRP A 490 -6.94 -18.32 -16.20
CA TRP A 490 -7.69 -17.47 -15.27
C TRP A 490 -8.85 -16.74 -15.96
N LYS A 491 -8.62 -16.22 -17.17
CA LYS A 491 -9.61 -15.51 -18.01
C LYS A 491 -10.72 -16.42 -18.56
N LYS A 492 -10.58 -17.74 -18.52
CA LYS A 492 -11.66 -18.70 -18.83
C LYS A 492 -12.48 -19.05 -17.58
N GLU A 493 -11.86 -19.00 -16.41
CA GLU A 493 -12.47 -19.34 -15.12
C GLU A 493 -13.23 -18.16 -14.50
N ASN A 494 -12.89 -16.91 -14.87
CA ASN A 494 -13.45 -15.67 -14.31
C ASN A 494 -14.17 -14.82 -15.36
N LYS A 495 -14.97 -15.46 -16.23
CA LYS A 495 -15.61 -14.84 -17.40
C LYS A 495 -17.13 -14.91 -17.37
#